data_AF-A0A9E6RF70-F1
#
_entry.id   AF-A0A9E6RF70-F1
#
_cell.length_a   1.000
_cell.length_b   1.000
_cell.length_c   1.000
_cell.angle_alpha   90.00
_cell.angle_beta   90.00
_cell.angle_gamma   90.00
#
_symmetry.space_group_name_H-M   'P 1'
#
loop_
_entity.id
_entity.type
_entity.pdbx_description
1 polymer ?
#
loop_
_entity_poly.entity_id
_entity_poly.type
_entity_poly.pdbx_seq_one_letter_code
_entity_poly.pdbx_strand_id
1 'polypeptide(L)'
;MRLEEKSARLADVEARAGLILVGKAALAPRLALDDLGDDAPTAGFVAYYAARMKLRSEFTIFGQQKPFDQLSEALLALCGQRPEATRWFAVAHVFPREDVLARLTDHEKGRLLGQWFAILDMTAERLKRASEETRIDMHDMIVRQGNDSSTWNLLAGAWNRARDHWIALVTAMGFDELFDEMMPGKVMRLMAGDVAHWHRSTGGGVHPDTAVWRDLPKPWSVLRGDATCTRADIEAACRRRGVDPETSGWSAPRPRTDVSKFRPTPELVHGVAVNNPYLAAYLKKARWFSGKDVRFVWVD
;
A
#
# COMPACT_ATOMS: atom_id res chain seq x y z
N MET A 1 20.67 -19.12 -24.42
CA MET A 1 19.89 -18.74 -23.23
C MET A 1 19.82 -19.96 -22.32
N ARG A 2 20.71 -20.01 -21.32
CA ARG A 2 20.96 -21.18 -20.46
C ARG A 2 19.84 -21.32 -19.42
N LEU A 3 19.60 -22.55 -18.93
CA LEU A 3 18.55 -22.86 -17.93
C LEU A 3 18.66 -21.98 -16.67
N GLU A 4 19.88 -21.61 -16.27
CA GLU A 4 20.17 -20.73 -15.14
C GLU A 4 19.57 -19.32 -15.31
N GLU A 5 19.69 -18.72 -16.50
CA GLU A 5 19.12 -17.39 -16.80
C GLU A 5 17.58 -17.44 -16.76
N LYS A 6 16.99 -18.56 -17.21
CA LYS A 6 15.54 -18.77 -17.14
C LYS A 6 15.06 -18.94 -15.70
N SER A 7 15.81 -19.68 -14.88
CA SER A 7 15.49 -19.88 -13.45
C SER A 7 15.56 -18.55 -12.68
N ALA A 8 16.63 -17.78 -12.87
CA ALA A 8 16.77 -16.46 -12.25
C ALA A 8 15.64 -15.50 -12.65
N ARG A 9 15.25 -15.52 -13.95
CA ARG A 9 14.13 -14.72 -14.44
C ARG A 9 12.79 -15.16 -13.85
N LEU A 10 12.55 -16.46 -13.69
CA LEU A 10 11.32 -16.98 -13.08
C LEU A 10 11.23 -16.55 -11.62
N ALA A 11 12.31 -16.71 -10.85
CA ALA A 11 12.37 -16.28 -9.46
C ALA A 11 12.12 -14.77 -9.31
N ASP A 12 12.67 -13.94 -10.23
CA ASP A 12 12.40 -12.50 -10.23
C ASP A 12 10.92 -12.18 -10.47
N VAL A 13 10.28 -12.86 -11.43
CA VAL A 13 8.85 -12.72 -11.74
C VAL A 13 7.97 -13.14 -10.57
N GLU A 14 8.29 -14.27 -9.92
CA GLU A 14 7.57 -14.77 -8.75
C GLU A 14 7.69 -13.82 -7.56
N ALA A 15 8.91 -13.34 -7.27
CA ALA A 15 9.14 -12.35 -6.22
C ALA A 15 8.36 -11.06 -6.49
N ARG A 16 8.36 -10.58 -7.75
CA ARG A 16 7.57 -9.41 -8.14
C ARG A 16 6.07 -9.65 -7.98
N ALA A 17 5.56 -10.80 -8.40
CA ALA A 17 4.15 -11.17 -8.22
C ALA A 17 3.77 -11.20 -6.73
N GLY A 18 4.62 -11.76 -5.89
CA GLY A 18 4.46 -11.77 -4.44
C GLY A 18 4.37 -10.35 -3.85
N LEU A 19 5.27 -9.45 -4.26
CA LEU A 19 5.24 -8.05 -3.80
C LEU A 19 3.99 -7.30 -4.27
N ILE A 20 3.50 -7.57 -5.48
CA ILE A 20 2.24 -7.01 -5.97
C ILE A 20 1.08 -7.44 -5.08
N LEU A 21 1.02 -8.73 -4.73
CA LEU A 21 -0.01 -9.25 -3.85
C LEU A 21 0.09 -8.64 -2.45
N VAL A 22 1.30 -8.52 -1.89
CA VAL A 22 1.51 -7.82 -0.61
C VAL A 22 1.01 -6.38 -0.68
N GLY A 23 1.38 -5.64 -1.73
CA GLY A 23 0.95 -4.27 -1.99
C GLY A 23 -0.57 -4.12 -2.21
N LYS A 24 -1.33 -5.20 -2.39
CA LYS A 24 -2.80 -5.18 -2.54
C LYS A 24 -3.60 -5.95 -1.49
N ALA A 25 -2.98 -6.85 -0.74
CA ALA A 25 -3.65 -7.81 0.14
C ALA A 25 -2.91 -8.05 1.47
N ALA A 26 -1.89 -7.25 1.78
CA ALA A 26 -1.02 -7.45 2.94
C ALA A 26 -0.39 -8.87 2.96
N LEU A 27 -0.22 -9.50 4.11
CA LEU A 27 0.34 -10.86 4.20
C LEU A 27 -0.69 -11.98 3.97
N ALA A 28 -1.94 -11.68 3.59
CA ALA A 28 -2.94 -12.72 3.27
C ALA A 28 -2.42 -13.80 2.29
N PRO A 29 -1.67 -13.47 1.20
CA PRO A 29 -1.14 -14.48 0.28
C PRO A 29 -0.05 -15.38 0.89
N ARG A 30 0.48 -15.03 2.07
CA ARG A 30 1.53 -15.77 2.78
C ARG A 30 0.99 -16.48 4.03
N LEU A 31 -0.31 -16.37 4.30
CA LEU A 31 -0.95 -17.03 5.42
C LEU A 31 -1.08 -18.53 5.12
N ALA A 32 -0.52 -19.38 6.00
CA ALA A 32 -0.69 -20.82 5.89
C ALA A 32 -2.11 -21.23 6.30
N LEU A 33 -2.60 -22.36 5.76
CA LEU A 33 -3.92 -22.89 6.14
C LEU A 33 -3.99 -23.19 7.64
N ASP A 34 -2.92 -23.72 8.21
CA ASP A 34 -2.84 -24.02 9.65
C ASP A 34 -2.93 -22.76 10.52
N ASP A 35 -2.37 -21.64 10.06
CA ASP A 35 -2.44 -20.35 10.76
C ASP A 35 -3.87 -19.74 10.69
N LEU A 36 -4.62 -20.03 9.61
CA LEU A 36 -6.02 -19.61 9.45
C LEU A 36 -6.97 -20.47 10.29
N GLY A 37 -6.72 -21.78 10.34
CA GLY A 37 -7.51 -22.78 11.06
C GLY A 37 -8.99 -22.84 10.66
N ASP A 38 -9.78 -23.52 11.49
CA ASP A 38 -11.21 -23.76 11.26
C ASP A 38 -12.12 -22.70 11.93
N ASP A 39 -11.70 -21.43 11.96
CA ASP A 39 -12.50 -20.36 12.55
C ASP A 39 -13.16 -19.45 11.50
N ALA A 40 -14.46 -19.65 11.28
CA ALA A 40 -15.19 -18.96 10.21
C ALA A 40 -15.19 -17.41 10.34
N PRO A 41 -15.35 -16.80 11.53
CA PRO A 41 -15.21 -15.34 11.66
C PRO A 41 -13.81 -14.82 11.33
N THR A 42 -12.75 -15.52 11.76
CA THR A 42 -11.38 -15.17 11.38
C THR A 42 -11.20 -15.24 9.87
N ALA A 43 -11.61 -16.34 9.24
CA ALA A 43 -11.53 -16.52 7.79
C ALA A 43 -12.36 -15.47 7.03
N GLY A 44 -13.56 -15.17 7.52
CA GLY A 44 -14.45 -14.14 6.98
C GLY A 44 -13.80 -12.75 7.01
N PHE A 45 -13.24 -12.34 8.15
CA PHE A 45 -12.54 -11.06 8.28
C PHE A 45 -11.33 -10.98 7.35
N VAL A 46 -10.45 -11.99 7.39
CA VAL A 46 -9.21 -12.01 6.59
C VAL A 46 -9.53 -11.95 5.09
N ALA A 47 -10.45 -12.80 4.63
CA ALA A 47 -10.85 -12.83 3.21
C ALA A 47 -11.50 -11.52 2.77
N TYR A 48 -12.44 -11.01 3.57
CA TYR A 48 -13.14 -9.77 3.24
C TYR A 48 -12.21 -8.56 3.21
N TYR A 49 -11.40 -8.38 4.25
CA TYR A 49 -10.49 -7.24 4.34
C TYR A 49 -9.42 -7.29 3.24
N ALA A 50 -8.86 -8.48 2.96
CA ALA A 50 -7.94 -8.68 1.84
C ALA A 50 -8.57 -8.38 0.48
N ALA A 51 -9.86 -8.70 0.29
CA ALA A 51 -10.59 -8.37 -0.93
C ALA A 51 -10.85 -6.86 -1.05
N ARG A 52 -11.26 -6.19 0.05
CA ARG A 52 -11.49 -4.74 0.08
C ARG A 52 -10.24 -3.93 -0.25
N MET A 53 -9.07 -4.37 0.24
CA MET A 53 -7.78 -3.73 -0.09
C MET A 53 -7.42 -3.78 -1.59
N LYS A 54 -7.98 -4.74 -2.35
CA LYS A 54 -7.72 -4.90 -3.80
C LYS A 54 -8.61 -4.02 -4.67
N LEU A 55 -9.64 -3.38 -4.11
CA LEU A 55 -10.56 -2.59 -4.90
C LEU A 55 -9.87 -1.38 -5.51
N ARG A 56 -10.20 -1.11 -6.77
CA ARG A 56 -9.63 0.03 -7.50
C ARG A 56 -10.21 1.31 -6.92
N SER A 57 -9.32 2.26 -6.66
CA SER A 57 -9.71 3.61 -6.29
C SER A 57 -10.53 4.24 -7.42
N GLU A 58 -11.67 4.82 -7.07
CA GLU A 58 -12.38 5.75 -7.95
C GLU A 58 -11.46 6.95 -8.25
N PHE A 59 -11.43 7.45 -9.50
CA PHE A 59 -10.72 8.69 -9.82
C PHE A 59 -11.57 9.86 -9.34
N THR A 60 -11.57 10.10 -8.03
CA THR A 60 -12.16 11.31 -7.46
C THR A 60 -11.06 12.17 -6.86
N ILE A 61 -11.23 13.48 -6.97
CA ILE A 61 -10.40 14.47 -6.26
C ILE A 61 -10.70 14.50 -4.74
N PHE A 62 -11.70 13.76 -4.29
CA PHE A 62 -12.23 13.78 -2.91
C PHE A 62 -11.70 12.63 -2.03
N GLY A 63 -10.71 11.89 -2.51
CA GLY A 63 -10.03 10.85 -1.75
C GLY A 63 -10.43 9.42 -2.12
N GLN A 64 -9.71 8.46 -1.54
CA GLN A 64 -9.88 7.03 -1.81
C GLN A 64 -10.74 6.39 -0.71
N GLN A 65 -11.63 5.45 -1.10
CA GLN A 65 -12.37 4.66 -0.13
C GLN A 65 -11.39 3.82 0.71
N LYS A 66 -11.48 3.93 2.04
CA LYS A 66 -10.65 3.14 2.95
C LYS A 66 -11.14 1.67 2.94
N PRO A 67 -10.24 0.68 3.06
CA PRO A 67 -10.63 -0.74 3.07
C PRO A 67 -11.44 -1.14 4.31
N PHE A 68 -11.24 -0.46 5.44
CA PHE A 68 -11.94 -0.74 6.69
C PHE A 68 -13.29 -0.01 6.72
N ASP A 69 -14.36 -0.78 6.57
CA ASP A 69 -15.74 -0.31 6.54
C ASP A 69 -16.61 -1.01 7.60
N GLN A 70 -17.90 -0.70 7.62
CA GLN A 70 -18.86 -1.26 8.58
C GLN A 70 -18.90 -2.79 8.60
N LEU A 71 -18.69 -3.46 7.46
CA LEU A 71 -18.65 -4.93 7.42
C LEU A 71 -17.32 -5.46 7.94
N SER A 72 -16.21 -4.78 7.63
CA SER A 72 -14.90 -5.09 8.24
C SER A 72 -14.96 -4.98 9.76
N GLU A 73 -15.59 -3.92 10.27
CA GLU A 73 -15.79 -3.70 11.70
C GLU A 73 -16.66 -4.79 12.33
N ALA A 74 -17.81 -5.12 11.72
CA ALA A 74 -18.69 -6.18 12.21
C ALA A 74 -17.98 -7.54 12.27
N LEU A 75 -17.21 -7.90 11.23
CA LEU A 75 -16.44 -9.14 11.19
C LEU A 75 -15.33 -9.16 12.26
N LEU A 76 -14.63 -8.04 12.46
CA LEU A 76 -13.63 -7.93 13.53
C LEU A 76 -14.26 -8.00 14.92
N ALA A 77 -15.46 -7.42 15.10
CA ALA A 77 -16.20 -7.50 16.35
C ALA A 77 -16.62 -8.95 16.66
N LEU A 78 -17.05 -9.73 15.66
CA LEU A 78 -17.33 -11.16 15.81
C LEU A 78 -16.08 -11.97 16.24
N CYS A 79 -14.91 -11.60 15.74
CA CYS A 79 -13.64 -12.15 16.21
C CYS A 79 -13.40 -11.80 17.70
N GLY A 80 -13.67 -10.55 18.09
CA GLY A 80 -13.54 -10.07 19.47
C GLY A 80 -14.50 -10.74 20.47
N GLN A 81 -15.67 -11.19 20.03
CA GLN A 81 -16.66 -11.88 20.87
C GLN A 81 -16.24 -13.32 21.24
N ARG A 82 -15.25 -13.89 20.54
CA ARG A 82 -14.76 -15.27 20.76
C ARG A 82 -13.22 -15.29 20.82
N PRO A 83 -12.61 -14.58 21.77
CA PRO A 83 -11.17 -14.32 21.75
C PRO A 83 -10.30 -15.59 21.81
N GLU A 84 -10.79 -16.66 22.45
CA GLU A 84 -10.09 -17.95 22.57
C GLU A 84 -10.11 -18.77 21.27
N ALA A 85 -11.15 -18.62 20.44
CA ALA A 85 -11.28 -19.33 19.18
C ALA A 85 -10.64 -18.57 18.00
N THR A 86 -10.60 -17.23 18.09
CA THR A 86 -10.10 -16.35 17.05
C THR A 86 -8.60 -16.56 16.81
N ARG A 87 -8.22 -16.72 15.54
CA ARG A 87 -6.80 -16.79 15.13
C ARG A 87 -6.23 -15.38 14.96
N TRP A 88 -5.87 -14.73 16.06
CA TRP A 88 -5.37 -13.34 16.03
C TRP A 88 -4.12 -13.16 15.17
N PHE A 89 -3.26 -14.18 15.08
CA PHE A 89 -2.14 -14.20 14.16
C PHE A 89 -2.58 -14.04 12.70
N ALA A 90 -3.61 -14.76 12.26
CA ALA A 90 -4.17 -14.62 10.91
C ALA A 90 -4.82 -13.24 10.69
N VAL A 91 -5.53 -12.71 11.68
CA VAL A 91 -6.07 -11.33 11.62
C VAL A 91 -4.94 -10.31 11.44
N ALA A 92 -3.83 -10.46 12.17
CA ALA A 92 -2.67 -9.57 12.10
C ALA A 92 -1.91 -9.62 10.76
N HIS A 93 -2.08 -10.68 9.95
CA HIS A 93 -1.50 -10.71 8.59
C HIS A 93 -2.06 -9.62 7.69
N VAL A 94 -3.31 -9.20 7.95
CA VAL A 94 -3.99 -8.20 7.13
C VAL A 94 -4.27 -6.91 7.87
N PHE A 95 -4.37 -6.94 9.19
CA PHE A 95 -4.74 -5.78 10.00
C PHE A 95 -3.90 -5.69 11.29
N PRO A 96 -2.57 -5.46 11.19
CA PRO A 96 -1.70 -5.29 12.36
C PRO A 96 -1.88 -3.89 12.94
N ARG A 97 -2.97 -3.72 13.70
CA ARG A 97 -3.26 -2.51 14.50
C ARG A 97 -3.07 -2.82 15.97
N GLU A 98 -2.88 -1.78 16.77
CA GLU A 98 -2.58 -1.87 18.20
C GLU A 98 -3.48 -2.89 18.93
N ASP A 99 -4.80 -2.80 18.76
CA ASP A 99 -5.75 -3.70 19.43
C ASP A 99 -5.61 -5.17 18.99
N VAL A 100 -5.25 -5.43 17.74
CA VAL A 100 -4.97 -6.77 17.24
C VAL A 100 -3.60 -7.26 17.73
N LEU A 101 -2.56 -6.43 17.61
CA LEU A 101 -1.20 -6.76 18.00
C LEU A 101 -1.07 -7.02 19.50
N ALA A 102 -1.88 -6.36 20.34
CA ALA A 102 -1.96 -6.61 21.78
C ALA A 102 -2.42 -8.03 22.12
N ARG A 103 -3.01 -8.77 21.17
CA ARG A 103 -3.51 -10.14 21.36
C ARG A 103 -2.53 -11.20 20.89
N LEU A 104 -1.39 -10.80 20.33
CA LEU A 104 -0.37 -11.71 19.84
C LEU A 104 0.67 -11.97 20.92
N THR A 105 1.20 -13.19 20.92
CA THR A 105 2.42 -13.53 21.66
C THR A 105 3.64 -12.81 21.07
N ASP A 106 4.70 -12.65 21.86
CA ASP A 106 5.94 -12.02 21.37
C ASP A 106 6.58 -12.82 20.23
N HIS A 107 6.44 -14.16 20.25
CA HIS A 107 6.89 -15.02 19.17
C HIS A 107 6.15 -14.72 17.86
N GLU A 108 4.83 -14.55 17.90
CA GLU A 108 4.02 -14.19 16.74
C GLU A 108 4.34 -12.78 16.23
N LYS A 109 4.53 -11.81 17.12
CA LYS A 109 4.99 -10.46 16.75
C LYS A 109 6.34 -10.51 16.06
N GLY A 110 7.30 -11.28 16.60
CA GLY A 110 8.62 -11.49 16.01
C GLY A 110 8.56 -12.12 14.62
N ARG A 111 7.70 -13.14 14.42
CA ARG A 111 7.46 -13.75 13.10
C ARG A 111 6.94 -12.72 12.09
N LEU A 112 5.94 -11.91 12.45
CA LEU A 112 5.40 -10.87 11.58
C LEU A 112 6.43 -9.77 11.29
N LEU A 113 7.19 -9.36 12.31
CA LEU A 113 8.23 -8.34 12.17
C LEU A 113 9.27 -8.78 11.13
N GLY A 114 9.77 -10.02 11.23
CA GLY A 114 10.70 -10.58 10.26
C GLY A 114 10.11 -10.66 8.84
N GLN A 115 8.84 -11.06 8.70
CA GLN A 115 8.18 -11.11 7.39
C GLN A 115 8.04 -9.73 6.75
N TRP A 116 7.62 -8.72 7.50
CA TRP A 116 7.49 -7.34 7.00
C TRP A 116 8.84 -6.71 6.70
N PHE A 117 9.85 -6.96 7.53
CA PHE A 117 11.21 -6.49 7.28
C PHE A 117 11.83 -7.11 6.04
N ALA A 118 11.63 -8.42 5.81
CA ALA A 118 12.06 -9.07 4.57
C ALA A 118 11.39 -8.46 3.32
N ILE A 119 10.12 -8.03 3.42
CA ILE A 119 9.46 -7.30 2.33
C ILE A 119 10.08 -5.91 2.13
N LEU A 120 10.41 -5.19 3.20
CA LEU A 120 11.12 -3.91 3.11
C LEU A 120 12.45 -4.08 2.39
N ASP A 121 13.26 -5.06 2.77
CA ASP A 121 14.56 -5.31 2.13
C ASP A 121 14.41 -5.66 0.64
N MET A 122 13.51 -6.60 0.31
CA MET A 122 13.22 -6.96 -1.09
C MET A 122 12.72 -5.77 -1.91
N THR A 123 11.90 -4.89 -1.32
CA THR A 123 11.38 -3.70 -2.02
C THR A 123 12.42 -2.59 -2.13
N ALA A 124 13.34 -2.45 -1.16
CA ALA A 124 14.45 -1.50 -1.18
C ALA A 124 15.32 -1.69 -2.43
N GLU A 125 15.80 -2.92 -2.66
CA GLU A 125 16.64 -3.26 -3.80
C GLU A 125 15.95 -2.93 -5.12
N ARG A 126 14.69 -3.34 -5.24
CA ARG A 126 13.91 -3.16 -6.47
C ARG A 126 13.57 -1.70 -6.73
N LEU A 127 13.31 -0.92 -5.68
CA LEU A 127 13.07 0.52 -5.81
C LEU A 127 14.34 1.27 -6.21
N LYS A 128 15.49 0.93 -5.62
CA LYS A 128 16.79 1.49 -6.00
C LYS A 128 17.05 1.22 -7.48
N ARG A 129 16.95 -0.05 -7.90
CA ARG A 129 17.13 -0.44 -9.30
C ARG A 129 16.16 0.29 -10.24
N ALA A 130 14.87 0.32 -9.89
CA ALA A 130 13.87 1.03 -10.69
C ALA A 130 14.20 2.54 -10.79
N SER A 131 14.71 3.16 -9.73
CA SER A 131 15.12 4.57 -9.75
C SER A 131 16.32 4.86 -10.65
N GLU A 132 17.21 3.89 -10.82
CA GLU A 132 18.42 4.02 -11.65
C GLU A 132 18.12 3.70 -13.12
N GLU A 133 17.28 2.70 -13.38
CA GLU A 133 16.90 2.26 -14.72
C GLU A 133 15.87 3.18 -15.39
N THR A 134 14.94 3.73 -14.60
CA THR A 134 13.95 4.67 -15.09
C THR A 134 14.32 6.07 -14.64
N ARG A 135 14.43 7.02 -15.59
CA ARG A 135 14.72 8.44 -15.31
C ARG A 135 13.51 9.13 -14.64
N ILE A 136 13.10 8.61 -13.49
CA ILE A 136 12.04 9.16 -12.67
C ILE A 136 12.58 10.41 -12.00
N ASP A 137 11.84 11.51 -12.13
CA ASP A 137 12.12 12.72 -11.36
C ASP A 137 11.66 12.52 -9.92
N MET A 138 12.63 12.29 -9.03
CA MET A 138 12.41 12.06 -7.60
C MET A 138 11.99 13.32 -6.84
N HIS A 139 12.02 14.49 -7.48
CA HIS A 139 11.68 15.77 -6.88
C HIS A 139 10.19 16.09 -7.05
N ASP A 140 9.63 15.94 -8.25
CA ASP A 140 8.21 16.22 -8.53
C ASP A 140 7.31 14.98 -8.50
N MET A 141 7.86 13.78 -8.70
CA MET A 141 7.13 12.51 -8.80
C MET A 141 6.03 12.54 -9.87
N ILE A 142 6.23 13.25 -10.98
CA ILE A 142 5.29 13.34 -12.10
C ILE A 142 5.76 12.39 -13.21
N VAL A 143 4.84 11.58 -13.75
CA VAL A 143 5.12 10.67 -14.86
C VAL A 143 5.59 11.44 -16.09
N ARG A 144 6.73 11.01 -16.64
CA ARG A 144 7.28 11.48 -17.93
C ARG A 144 7.35 10.33 -18.94
N GLN A 145 7.52 10.68 -20.22
CA GLN A 145 7.69 9.69 -21.28
C GLN A 145 8.90 8.77 -20.95
N GLY A 146 8.70 7.46 -21.06
CA GLY A 146 9.72 6.46 -20.74
C GLY A 146 9.79 6.04 -19.26
N ASN A 147 8.99 6.62 -18.37
CA ASN A 147 8.87 6.13 -17.00
C ASN A 147 8.04 4.83 -16.94
N ASP A 148 8.51 3.84 -16.19
CA ASP A 148 7.70 2.68 -15.80
C ASP A 148 6.96 2.96 -14.49
N SER A 149 5.92 3.80 -14.59
CA SER A 149 5.08 4.17 -13.45
C SER A 149 4.31 3.00 -12.86
N SER A 150 4.09 1.94 -13.64
CA SER A 150 3.41 0.73 -13.19
C SER A 150 4.29 -0.04 -12.22
N THR A 151 5.54 -0.33 -12.59
CA THR A 151 6.50 -1.01 -11.71
C THR A 151 6.78 -0.17 -10.46
N TRP A 152 7.05 1.12 -10.63
CA TRP A 152 7.32 2.02 -9.52
C TRP A 152 6.17 2.06 -8.50
N ASN A 153 4.93 2.30 -8.95
CA ASN A 153 3.78 2.43 -8.05
C ASN A 153 3.42 1.13 -7.33
N LEU A 154 3.68 -0.02 -7.95
CA LEU A 154 3.53 -1.33 -7.31
C LEU A 154 4.53 -1.51 -6.17
N LEU A 155 5.80 -1.22 -6.43
CA LEU A 155 6.87 -1.31 -5.43
C LEU A 155 6.66 -0.29 -4.29
N ALA A 156 6.31 0.95 -4.61
CA ALA A 156 5.97 1.99 -3.63
C ALA A 156 4.79 1.57 -2.75
N GLY A 157 3.79 0.90 -3.33
CA GLY A 157 2.65 0.34 -2.58
C GLY A 157 3.05 -0.76 -1.61
N ALA A 158 3.89 -1.70 -2.04
CA ALA A 158 4.42 -2.77 -1.18
C ALA A 158 5.30 -2.21 -0.06
N TRP A 159 6.22 -1.30 -0.39
CA TRP A 159 7.07 -0.60 0.56
C TRP A 159 6.27 0.10 1.65
N ASN A 160 5.34 0.98 1.26
CA ASN A 160 4.58 1.79 2.22
C ASN A 160 3.72 0.92 3.14
N ARG A 161 3.19 -0.20 2.65
CA ARG A 161 2.45 -1.14 3.49
C ARG A 161 3.38 -1.87 4.47
N ALA A 162 4.48 -2.42 3.98
CA ALA A 162 5.44 -3.11 4.83
C ALA A 162 5.99 -2.18 5.90
N ARG A 163 6.28 -0.94 5.53
CA ARG A 163 6.70 0.12 6.46
C ARG A 163 5.65 0.44 7.52
N ASP A 164 4.39 0.66 7.13
CA ASP A 164 3.30 0.93 8.08
C ASP A 164 3.19 -0.18 9.12
N HIS A 165 3.28 -1.43 8.68
CA HIS A 165 3.11 -2.59 9.55
C HIS A 165 4.36 -2.92 10.37
N TRP A 166 5.54 -2.66 9.83
CA TRP A 166 6.80 -2.72 10.58
C TRP A 166 6.79 -1.70 11.72
N ILE A 167 6.41 -0.44 11.46
CA ILE A 167 6.31 0.60 12.50
C ILE A 167 5.31 0.17 13.59
N ALA A 168 4.14 -0.34 13.20
CA ALA A 168 3.13 -0.82 14.14
C ALA A 168 3.66 -1.96 15.03
N LEU A 169 4.42 -2.90 14.48
CA LEU A 169 5.00 -4.01 15.24
C LEU A 169 6.12 -3.57 16.17
N VAL A 170 7.06 -2.74 15.69
CA VAL A 170 8.15 -2.19 16.53
C VAL A 170 7.56 -1.46 17.74
N THR A 171 6.54 -0.62 17.51
CA THR A 171 5.83 0.09 18.59
C THR A 171 5.11 -0.88 19.53
N ALA A 172 4.38 -1.87 19.00
CA ALA A 172 3.66 -2.86 19.81
C ALA A 172 4.57 -3.84 20.59
N MET A 173 5.86 -3.86 20.27
CA MET A 173 6.90 -4.59 20.99
C MET A 173 7.68 -3.68 21.96
N GLY A 174 7.41 -2.37 21.98
CA GLY A 174 8.10 -1.41 22.85
C GLY A 174 9.53 -1.10 22.42
N PHE A 175 9.86 -1.30 21.14
CA PHE A 175 11.21 -1.09 20.58
C PHE A 175 11.33 0.27 19.87
N ASP A 176 10.68 1.31 20.40
CA ASP A 176 10.65 2.65 19.81
C ASP A 176 12.03 3.28 19.60
N GLU A 177 13.00 2.89 20.41
CA GLU A 177 14.42 3.30 20.32
C GLU A 177 15.04 2.95 18.96
N LEU A 178 14.56 1.88 18.30
CA LEU A 178 15.02 1.49 16.96
C LEU A 178 14.79 2.60 15.94
N PHE A 179 13.77 3.43 16.13
CA PHE A 179 13.48 4.54 15.22
C PHE A 179 14.45 5.72 15.39
N ASP A 180 15.18 5.79 16.50
CA ASP A 180 16.24 6.77 16.69
C ASP A 180 17.54 6.34 16.00
N GLU A 181 17.66 5.06 15.64
CA GLU A 181 18.77 4.53 14.84
C GLU A 181 18.44 4.49 13.34
N MET A 182 17.25 4.00 12.99
CA MET A 182 16.84 3.76 11.62
C MET A 182 15.34 3.95 11.43
N MET A 183 14.97 5.04 10.78
CA MET A 183 13.60 5.34 10.39
C MET A 183 13.54 5.60 8.88
N PRO A 184 13.40 4.57 8.03
CA PRO A 184 13.31 4.80 6.61
C PRO A 184 12.00 5.51 6.27
N GLY A 185 12.02 6.45 5.33
CA GLY A 185 10.83 7.21 4.90
C GLY A 185 9.79 6.41 4.10
N LYS A 186 8.66 7.04 3.78
CA LYS A 186 7.69 6.54 2.80
C LYS A 186 8.26 6.61 1.39
N VAL A 187 7.67 5.91 0.43
CA VAL A 187 7.98 6.02 -1.01
C VAL A 187 6.78 6.63 -1.73
N MET A 188 7.00 7.72 -2.46
CA MET A 188 5.94 8.38 -3.20
C MET A 188 5.56 7.61 -4.45
N ARG A 189 4.26 7.60 -4.78
CA ARG A 189 3.79 7.12 -6.08
C ARG A 189 3.97 8.20 -7.13
N LEU A 190 4.23 7.79 -8.36
CA LEU A 190 4.20 8.65 -9.52
C LEU A 190 2.77 9.07 -9.83
N MET A 191 2.57 10.37 -9.95
CA MET A 191 1.33 11.01 -10.35
C MET A 191 1.27 11.13 -11.88
N ALA A 192 0.16 10.73 -12.49
CA ALA A 192 -0.04 10.89 -13.92
C ALA A 192 -0.03 12.39 -14.29
N GLY A 193 0.60 12.74 -15.42
CA GLY A 193 0.85 14.14 -15.80
C GLY A 193 -0.43 14.95 -16.04
N ASP A 194 -1.47 14.30 -16.57
CA ASP A 194 -2.82 14.83 -16.75
C ASP A 194 -3.48 15.17 -15.40
N VAL A 195 -3.40 14.27 -14.42
CA VAL A 195 -3.89 14.48 -13.06
C VAL A 195 -3.13 15.63 -12.37
N ALA A 196 -1.80 15.68 -12.54
CA ALA A 196 -0.98 16.76 -12.01
C ALA A 196 -1.36 18.12 -12.63
N HIS A 197 -1.67 18.15 -13.93
CA HIS A 197 -2.16 19.36 -14.60
C HIS A 197 -3.54 19.78 -14.08
N TRP A 198 -4.45 18.84 -13.86
CA TRP A 198 -5.78 19.13 -13.30
C TRP A 198 -5.72 19.65 -11.85
N HIS A 199 -4.85 19.09 -11.00
CA HIS A 199 -4.62 19.66 -9.67
C HIS A 199 -4.11 21.10 -9.75
N ARG A 200 -3.17 21.40 -10.66
CA ARG A 200 -2.68 22.77 -10.84
C ARG A 200 -3.75 23.73 -11.35
N SER A 201 -4.63 23.30 -12.25
CA SER A 201 -5.70 24.17 -12.77
C SER A 201 -6.77 24.52 -11.73
N THR A 202 -6.84 23.76 -10.63
CA THR A 202 -7.73 24.03 -9.49
C THR A 202 -6.99 24.72 -8.32
N GLY A 203 -5.76 25.21 -8.55
CA GLY A 203 -4.94 25.88 -7.53
C GLY A 203 -4.21 24.94 -6.58
N GLY A 204 -4.29 23.62 -6.80
CA GLY A 204 -3.58 22.61 -6.05
C GLY A 204 -2.16 22.33 -6.58
N GLY A 205 -1.40 21.54 -5.83
CA GLY A 205 -0.06 21.09 -6.19
C GLY A 205 0.08 19.56 -6.12
N VAL A 206 1.31 19.07 -6.17
CA VAL A 206 1.59 17.68 -5.77
C VAL A 206 1.29 17.51 -4.28
N HIS A 207 0.97 16.29 -3.86
CA HIS A 207 0.63 15.98 -2.47
C HIS A 207 1.73 16.45 -1.49
N PRO A 208 1.40 17.01 -0.30
CA PRO A 208 2.40 17.50 0.65
C PRO A 208 3.50 16.49 1.03
N ASP A 209 3.15 15.20 1.13
CA ASP A 209 4.13 14.12 1.35
C ASP A 209 5.25 14.08 0.30
N THR A 210 5.03 14.57 -0.93
CA THR A 210 6.08 14.67 -1.96
C THR A 210 7.19 15.64 -1.55
N ALA A 211 6.86 16.72 -0.83
CA ALA A 211 7.85 17.66 -0.33
C ALA A 211 8.65 17.07 0.83
N VAL A 212 8.01 16.29 1.73
CA VAL A 212 8.72 15.57 2.80
C VAL A 212 9.67 14.52 2.22
N TRP A 213 9.19 13.72 1.27
CA TRP A 213 10.00 12.73 0.53
C TRP A 213 11.25 13.31 -0.13
N ARG A 214 11.14 14.53 -0.64
CA ARG A 214 12.24 15.22 -1.31
C ARG A 214 13.36 15.60 -0.34
N ASP A 215 12.98 15.99 0.88
CA ASP A 215 13.90 16.50 1.90
C ASP A 215 14.63 15.39 2.65
N LEU A 216 14.16 14.15 2.58
CA LEU A 216 14.71 13.01 3.30
C LEU A 216 15.63 12.16 2.41
N PRO A 217 16.64 11.49 3.01
CA PRO A 217 17.36 10.42 2.34
C PRO A 217 16.41 9.37 1.79
N LYS A 218 16.78 8.75 0.67
CA LYS A 218 15.92 7.74 0.06
C LYS A 218 15.85 6.51 0.96
N PRO A 219 14.65 5.93 1.13
CA PRO A 219 14.42 5.02 2.24
C PRO A 219 15.14 3.67 2.07
N TRP A 220 15.47 3.28 0.83
CA TRP A 220 16.37 2.15 0.58
C TRP A 220 17.82 2.41 0.98
N SER A 221 18.28 3.66 0.99
CA SER A 221 19.61 4.03 1.50
C SER A 221 19.63 3.98 3.03
N VAL A 222 18.56 4.44 3.66
CA VAL A 222 18.38 4.36 5.12
C VAL A 222 18.33 2.90 5.59
N LEU A 223 17.48 2.08 4.97
CA LEU A 223 17.31 0.67 5.34
C LEU A 223 18.62 -0.13 5.24
N ARG A 224 19.54 0.27 4.34
CA ARG A 224 20.83 -0.37 4.13
C ARG A 224 21.96 0.17 5.01
N GLY A 225 21.72 1.25 5.74
CA GLY A 225 22.77 1.96 6.45
C GLY A 225 23.68 2.82 5.57
N ASP A 226 23.33 3.03 4.29
CA ASP A 226 24.07 3.92 3.38
C ASP A 226 23.83 5.41 3.72
N ALA A 227 22.75 5.72 4.45
CA ALA A 227 22.41 7.06 4.93
C ALA A 227 21.74 6.99 6.29
N THR A 228 22.01 7.96 7.15
CA THR A 228 21.34 8.09 8.45
C THR A 228 20.02 8.86 8.30
N CYS A 229 18.95 8.34 8.91
CA CYS A 229 17.68 9.05 9.04
C CYS A 229 16.95 8.49 10.27
N THR A 230 16.74 9.35 11.25
CA THR A 230 16.09 9.05 12.54
C THR A 230 14.63 9.48 12.53
N ARG A 231 13.87 9.09 13.55
CA ARG A 231 12.51 9.61 13.79
C ARG A 231 12.50 11.14 13.81
N ALA A 232 13.46 11.74 14.52
CA ALA A 232 13.59 13.19 14.64
C ALA A 232 13.82 13.88 13.28
N ASP A 233 14.60 13.26 12.38
CA ASP A 233 14.82 13.78 11.02
C ASP A 233 13.52 13.81 10.21
N ILE A 234 12.74 12.72 10.27
CA ILE A 234 11.43 12.63 9.63
C ILE A 234 10.49 13.71 10.17
N GLU A 235 10.38 13.82 11.50
CA GLU A 235 9.49 14.79 12.14
C GLU A 235 9.89 16.24 11.85
N ALA A 236 11.19 16.53 11.78
CA ALA A 236 11.69 17.83 11.35
C ALA A 236 11.33 18.12 9.89
N ALA A 237 11.47 17.15 8.98
CA ALA A 237 11.07 17.30 7.58
C ALA A 237 9.56 17.51 7.42
N CYS A 238 8.75 16.73 8.13
CA CYS A 238 7.30 16.88 8.19
C CYS A 238 6.87 18.28 8.66
N ARG A 239 7.43 18.75 9.79
CA ARG A 239 7.14 20.10 10.32
C ARG A 239 7.50 21.23 9.35
N ARG A 240 8.65 21.15 8.67
CA ARG A 240 9.04 22.13 7.62
C ARG A 240 8.05 22.20 6.46
N ARG A 241 7.27 21.15 6.23
CA ARG A 241 6.29 21.05 5.12
C ARG A 241 4.84 21.14 5.58
N GLY A 242 4.59 21.45 6.86
CA GLY A 242 3.24 21.51 7.41
C GLY A 242 2.50 20.17 7.39
N VAL A 243 3.24 19.06 7.41
CA VAL A 243 2.69 17.71 7.50
C VAL A 243 2.79 17.24 8.95
N ASP A 244 1.69 16.76 9.51
CA ASP A 244 1.69 16.11 10.81
C ASP A 244 2.31 14.71 10.68
N PRO A 245 3.45 14.43 11.34
CA PRO A 245 4.20 13.20 11.11
C PRO A 245 3.49 11.94 11.64
N GLU A 246 2.66 12.05 12.68
CA GLU A 246 1.99 10.91 13.29
C GLU A 246 0.74 10.50 12.49
N THR A 247 -0.18 11.44 12.31
CA THR A 247 -1.47 11.21 11.62
C THR A 247 -1.28 10.81 10.15
N SER A 248 -0.23 11.32 9.52
CA SER A 248 0.13 10.93 8.15
C SER A 248 0.84 9.56 8.08
N GLY A 249 1.29 9.02 9.21
CA GLY A 249 2.07 7.78 9.31
C GLY A 249 3.52 7.91 8.82
N TRP A 250 4.12 9.09 8.97
CA TRP A 250 5.55 9.30 8.74
C TRP A 250 6.39 8.86 9.94
N SER A 251 6.04 9.20 11.18
CA SER A 251 6.85 8.87 12.37
C SER A 251 6.24 7.85 13.33
N ALA A 252 4.95 7.51 13.17
CA ALA A 252 4.21 6.66 14.10
C ALA A 252 3.31 5.65 13.38
N PRO A 253 2.85 4.58 14.08
CA PRO A 253 1.81 3.70 13.55
C PRO A 253 0.58 4.51 13.21
N ARG A 254 -0.07 4.18 12.08
CA ARG A 254 -1.33 4.83 11.76
C ARG A 254 -2.38 4.47 12.83
N PRO A 255 -3.14 5.46 13.33
CA PRO A 255 -4.23 5.19 14.25
C PRO A 255 -5.27 4.28 13.59
N ARG A 256 -6.16 3.71 14.41
CA ARG A 256 -7.27 2.90 13.92
C ARG A 256 -8.04 3.69 12.86
N THR A 257 -8.15 3.09 11.67
CA THR A 257 -8.82 3.70 10.54
C THR A 257 -10.29 3.97 10.88
N ASP A 258 -10.79 5.18 10.65
CA ASP A 258 -12.22 5.47 10.75
C ASP A 258 -13.04 4.46 9.94
N VAL A 259 -14.14 4.01 10.52
CA VAL A 259 -15.07 3.09 9.86
C VAL A 259 -15.73 3.80 8.70
N SER A 260 -15.38 3.39 7.48
CA SER A 260 -16.01 3.93 6.29
C SER A 260 -17.42 3.36 6.12
N LYS A 261 -18.36 4.19 5.66
CA LYS A 261 -19.69 3.71 5.28
C LYS A 261 -19.54 2.66 4.17
N PHE A 262 -20.20 1.51 4.35
CA PHE A 262 -20.22 0.49 3.30
C PHE A 262 -20.88 1.07 2.04
N ARG A 263 -20.26 0.83 0.89
CA ARG A 263 -20.81 1.13 -0.43
C ARG A 263 -20.53 -0.07 -1.34
N PRO A 264 -21.54 -0.59 -2.06
CA PRO A 264 -21.30 -1.58 -3.10
C PRO A 264 -20.25 -1.05 -4.09
N THR A 265 -19.33 -1.93 -4.50
CA THR A 265 -18.32 -1.57 -5.49
C THR A 265 -19.01 -1.12 -6.78
N PRO A 266 -18.81 0.13 -7.25
CA PRO A 266 -19.36 0.55 -8.52
C PRO A 266 -18.61 -0.11 -9.68
N GLU A 267 -19.27 -0.22 -10.84
CA GLU A 267 -18.56 -0.57 -12.06
C GLU A 267 -17.76 0.63 -12.54
N LEU A 268 -16.45 0.45 -12.75
CA LEU A 268 -15.55 1.54 -13.15
C LEU A 268 -15.18 1.44 -14.63
N VAL A 269 -15.37 2.53 -15.37
CA VAL A 269 -14.87 2.70 -16.74
C VAL A 269 -13.75 3.73 -16.71
N HIS A 270 -12.50 3.26 -16.80
CA HIS A 270 -11.32 4.12 -16.64
C HIS A 270 -11.40 5.02 -15.38
N GLY A 271 -11.94 4.45 -14.29
CA GLY A 271 -12.13 5.04 -12.95
C GLY A 271 -13.26 6.05 -12.80
N VAL A 272 -14.11 6.20 -13.83
CA VAL A 272 -15.45 6.81 -13.71
C VAL A 272 -16.45 5.74 -13.25
N ALA A 273 -17.22 6.03 -12.20
CA ALA A 273 -18.28 5.17 -11.71
C ALA A 273 -19.48 5.15 -12.66
N VAL A 274 -19.92 3.95 -13.04
CA VAL A 274 -21.06 3.68 -13.91
C VAL A 274 -21.96 2.69 -13.20
N ASN A 275 -23.20 3.09 -12.88
CA ASN A 275 -24.09 2.27 -12.04
C ASN A 275 -24.71 1.07 -12.77
N ASN A 276 -24.60 1.00 -14.11
CA ASN A 276 -25.12 -0.10 -14.91
C ASN A 276 -23.96 -0.95 -15.48
N PRO A 277 -23.83 -2.25 -15.10
CA PRO A 277 -22.75 -3.11 -15.57
C PRO A 277 -22.68 -3.33 -17.07
N TYR A 278 -23.84 -3.43 -17.73
CA TYR A 278 -23.90 -3.59 -19.19
C TYR A 278 -23.39 -2.33 -19.90
N LEU A 279 -23.80 -1.14 -19.42
CA LEU A 279 -23.30 0.12 -19.93
C LEU A 279 -21.79 0.25 -19.67
N ALA A 280 -21.32 -0.10 -18.47
CA ALA A 280 -19.89 -0.07 -18.16
C ALA A 280 -19.07 -0.96 -19.08
N ALA A 281 -19.55 -2.18 -19.39
CA ALA A 281 -18.91 -3.10 -20.33
C ALA A 281 -18.87 -2.51 -21.76
N TYR A 282 -19.97 -1.93 -22.22
CA TYR A 282 -20.05 -1.26 -23.52
C TYR A 282 -19.06 -0.08 -23.60
N LEU A 283 -19.07 0.81 -22.61
CA LEU A 283 -18.19 1.99 -22.56
C LEU A 283 -16.70 1.60 -22.53
N LYS A 284 -16.33 0.55 -21.77
CA LYS A 284 -14.97 -0.03 -21.80
C LYS A 284 -14.58 -0.49 -23.21
N LYS A 285 -15.47 -1.24 -23.88
CA LYS A 285 -15.22 -1.76 -25.24
C LYS A 285 -15.07 -0.62 -26.26
N ALA A 286 -15.92 0.40 -26.15
CA ALA A 286 -15.90 1.59 -26.99
C ALA A 286 -14.80 2.60 -26.61
N ARG A 287 -13.97 2.29 -25.61
CA ARG A 287 -12.81 3.10 -25.15
C ARG A 287 -13.17 4.49 -24.63
N TRP A 288 -14.40 4.66 -24.15
CA TRP A 288 -14.81 5.90 -23.47
C TRP A 288 -13.97 6.13 -22.22
N PHE A 289 -13.67 7.40 -21.93
CA PHE A 289 -12.84 7.85 -20.80
C PHE A 289 -11.39 7.32 -20.79
N SER A 290 -10.92 6.70 -21.87
CA SER A 290 -9.56 6.14 -21.95
C SER A 290 -8.48 7.15 -22.37
N GLY A 291 -8.88 8.40 -22.65
CA GLY A 291 -8.00 9.41 -23.27
C GLY A 291 -7.66 9.15 -24.73
N LYS A 292 -8.28 8.14 -25.36
CA LYS A 292 -8.14 7.82 -26.79
C LYS A 292 -9.38 8.26 -27.56
N ASP A 293 -9.22 8.54 -28.85
CA ASP A 293 -10.34 8.87 -29.73
C ASP A 293 -11.40 7.76 -29.70
N VAL A 294 -12.64 8.16 -29.42
CA VAL A 294 -13.80 7.28 -29.37
C VAL A 294 -14.16 6.90 -30.80
N ARG A 295 -14.24 5.59 -31.08
CA ARG A 295 -14.70 5.10 -32.39
C ARG A 295 -16.23 4.97 -32.36
N PHE A 296 -16.92 5.86 -33.05
CA PHE A 296 -18.32 5.66 -33.37
C PHE A 296 -18.42 4.67 -34.53
N VAL A 297 -19.02 3.50 -34.28
CA VAL A 297 -19.52 2.65 -35.35
C VAL A 297 -21.03 2.82 -35.32
N TRP A 298 -21.54 3.65 -36.21
CA TRP A 298 -22.96 3.70 -36.50
C TRP A 298 -23.33 2.38 -37.19
N VAL A 299 -24.28 1.66 -36.61
CA VAL A 299 -24.94 0.54 -37.28
C VAL A 299 -26.27 1.11 -37.71
N ASP A 300 -26.40 1.36 -39.02
CA ASP A 300 -27.66 1.71 -39.66
C ASP A 300 -28.65 0.54 -39.61
#